data_AF-A0A916JNY2-F1
#
_entry.id   AF-A0A916JNY2-F1
#
_cell.length_a   1.000
_cell.length_b   1.000
_cell.length_c   1.000
_cell.angle_alpha   90.00
_cell.angle_beta   90.00
_cell.angle_gamma   90.00
#
_symmetry.space_group_name_H-M   'P 1'
#
loop_
_entity.id
_entity.type
_entity.pdbx_description
1 polymer ?
#
loop_
_entity_poly.entity_id
_entity_poly.type
_entity_poly.pdbx_seq_one_letter_code
_entity_poly.pdbx_strand_id
1 'polypeptide(L)'
;MSEKELVNAYRNSEDLNYLGELYQRKSVMISTVCFKYMDRIEDAEDAAVEVFEVLKRDLLKHKIENLNGWLFTVTRNHCYKKLNQLRREGTVLTDDEKSLNHFVETRKEEDLTDKLILEGDLDLLEKAIKQLKDDQRMCIELFYLKQQSYKEIEEVTELDLKKVKSHIQNGKRNIRIWMEKQKENIER
;
A
#
# COMPACT_ATOMS: atom_id res chain seq x y z
N MET A 1 -14.48 -6.88 22.73
CA MET A 1 -13.46 -7.49 21.84
C MET A 1 -12.39 -6.47 21.48
N SER A 2 -11.14 -6.91 21.38
CA SER A 2 -10.04 -6.14 20.80
C SER A 2 -10.18 -6.02 19.28
N GLU A 3 -9.45 -5.10 18.65
CA GLU A 3 -9.49 -4.91 17.19
C GLU A 3 -9.04 -6.18 16.45
N LYS A 4 -8.04 -6.89 16.99
CA LYS A 4 -7.56 -8.17 16.44
C LYS A 4 -8.63 -9.26 16.54
N GLU A 5 -9.35 -9.31 17.65
CA GLU A 5 -10.47 -10.24 17.84
C GLU A 5 -11.62 -9.93 16.87
N LEU A 6 -11.94 -8.65 16.64
CA LEU A 6 -12.96 -8.24 15.67
C LEU A 6 -12.59 -8.65 14.24
N VAL A 7 -11.33 -8.44 13.83
CA VAL A 7 -10.83 -8.87 12.52
C VAL A 7 -10.94 -10.39 12.39
N ASN A 8 -10.49 -11.15 13.39
CA ASN A 8 -10.54 -12.61 13.34
C ASN A 8 -11.98 -13.15 13.33
N ALA A 9 -12.87 -12.55 14.13
CA ALA A 9 -14.28 -12.92 14.14
C ALA A 9 -14.92 -12.67 12.78
N TYR A 10 -14.72 -11.48 12.21
CA TYR A 10 -15.20 -11.15 10.87
C TYR A 10 -14.67 -12.11 9.80
N ARG A 11 -13.38 -12.46 9.84
CA ARG A 11 -12.77 -13.40 8.88
C ARG A 11 -13.37 -14.80 8.93
N ASN A 12 -13.81 -15.24 10.11
CA ASN A 12 -14.34 -16.58 10.31
C ASN A 12 -15.85 -16.68 10.07
N SER A 13 -16.60 -15.59 10.32
CA SER A 13 -18.06 -15.59 10.23
C SER A 13 -18.62 -14.81 9.05
N GLU A 14 -17.84 -13.91 8.45
CA GLU A 14 -18.28 -12.87 7.50
C GLU A 14 -19.41 -11.97 8.03
N ASP A 15 -19.64 -11.98 9.35
CA ASP A 15 -20.70 -11.20 9.99
C ASP A 15 -20.33 -9.71 10.02
N LEU A 16 -21.14 -8.92 9.31
CA LEU A 16 -20.95 -7.47 9.17
C LEU A 16 -21.05 -6.71 10.48
N ASN A 17 -21.60 -7.28 11.55
CA ASN A 17 -21.59 -6.65 12.87
C ASN A 17 -20.16 -6.45 13.39
N TYR A 18 -19.28 -7.45 13.23
CA TYR A 18 -17.87 -7.33 13.63
C TYR A 18 -17.12 -6.29 12.79
N LEU A 19 -17.41 -6.25 11.48
CA LEU A 19 -16.85 -5.26 10.58
C LEU A 19 -17.34 -3.84 10.91
N GLY A 20 -18.64 -3.70 11.19
CA GLY A 20 -19.28 -2.44 11.57
C GLY A 20 -18.67 -1.87 12.85
N GLU A 21 -18.51 -2.69 13.89
CA GLU A 21 -17.86 -2.28 15.13
C GLU A 21 -16.40 -1.87 14.90
N LEU A 22 -15.65 -2.65 14.11
CA LEU A 22 -14.28 -2.31 13.76
C LEU A 22 -14.19 -0.96 13.02
N TYR A 23 -15.04 -0.78 12.02
CA TYR A 23 -15.11 0.45 11.22
C TYR A 23 -15.47 1.65 12.08
N GLN A 24 -16.46 1.52 12.97
CA GLN A 24 -16.86 2.60 13.88
C GLN A 24 -15.69 3.04 14.77
N ARG A 25 -14.91 2.10 15.32
CA ARG A 25 -13.72 2.40 16.13
C ARG A 25 -12.61 3.08 15.33
N LYS A 26 -12.53 2.81 14.03
CA LYS A 26 -11.51 3.38 13.13
C LYS A 26 -11.97 4.59 12.33
N SER A 27 -13.25 4.96 12.42
CA SER A 27 -13.89 6.03 11.66
C SER A 27 -13.09 7.33 11.70
N VAL A 28 -12.66 7.78 12.88
CA VAL A 28 -11.88 9.02 13.06
C VAL A 28 -10.57 8.99 12.27
N MET A 29 -9.83 7.87 12.30
CA MET A 29 -8.60 7.70 11.52
C MET A 29 -8.91 7.73 10.03
N ILE A 30 -9.90 6.95 9.58
CA ILE A 30 -10.29 6.86 8.17
C ILE A 30 -10.67 8.24 7.64
N SER A 31 -11.57 8.94 8.33
CA SER A 31 -12.01 10.29 7.96
C SER A 31 -10.84 11.27 7.94
N THR A 32 -9.95 11.25 8.95
CA THR A 32 -8.78 12.14 8.98
C THR A 32 -7.87 11.93 7.78
N VAL A 33 -7.65 10.68 7.36
CA VAL A 33 -6.89 10.39 6.14
C VAL A 33 -7.66 10.88 4.92
N CYS A 34 -8.95 10.60 4.80
CA CYS A 34 -9.75 11.08 3.66
C CYS A 34 -9.73 12.61 3.52
N PHE A 35 -9.95 13.36 4.60
CA PHE A 35 -9.89 14.82 4.61
C PHE A 35 -8.51 15.38 4.31
N LYS A 36 -7.44 14.64 4.65
CA LYS A 36 -6.08 15.06 4.32
C LYS A 36 -5.77 14.94 2.82
N TYR A 37 -6.33 13.94 2.14
CA TYR A 37 -5.93 13.57 0.77
C TYR A 37 -6.94 13.96 -0.31
N MET A 38 -8.18 14.33 0.04
CA MET A 38 -9.22 14.73 -0.91
C MET A 38 -9.39 16.24 -0.94
N ASP A 39 -9.60 16.79 -2.14
CA ASP A 39 -9.69 18.24 -2.35
C ASP A 39 -11.03 18.83 -1.89
N ARG A 40 -12.12 18.06 -1.98
CA ARG A 40 -13.48 18.46 -1.57
C ARG A 40 -13.95 17.67 -0.36
N ILE A 41 -14.64 18.36 0.55
CA ILE A 41 -15.24 17.77 1.77
C ILE A 41 -16.20 16.63 1.40
N GLU A 42 -17.11 16.87 0.45
CA GLU A 42 -18.09 15.87 0.01
C GLU A 42 -17.41 14.60 -0.52
N ASP A 43 -16.38 14.75 -1.36
CA ASP A 43 -15.63 13.61 -1.90
C ASP A 43 -14.86 12.85 -0.81
N ALA A 44 -14.41 13.55 0.25
CA ALA A 44 -13.76 12.96 1.41
C ALA A 44 -14.73 12.13 2.26
N GLU A 45 -15.94 12.63 2.49
CA GLU A 45 -16.99 11.94 3.22
C GLU A 45 -17.42 10.67 2.48
N ASP A 46 -17.65 10.76 1.17
CA ASP A 46 -17.96 9.61 0.33
C ASP A 46 -16.80 8.60 0.32
N ALA A 47 -15.55 9.06 0.19
CA ALA A 47 -14.39 8.19 0.23
C ALA A 47 -14.29 7.42 1.56
N ALA A 48 -14.61 8.06 2.68
CA ALA A 48 -14.61 7.41 3.98
C ALA A 48 -15.63 6.27 4.02
N VAL A 49 -16.86 6.49 3.54
CA VAL A 49 -17.90 5.46 3.46
C VAL A 49 -17.48 4.31 2.53
N GLU A 50 -16.94 4.62 1.36
CA GLU A 50 -16.50 3.61 0.38
C GLU A 50 -15.36 2.72 0.90
N VAL A 51 -14.53 3.22 1.85
CA VAL A 51 -13.50 2.39 2.51
C VAL A 51 -14.13 1.19 3.21
N PHE A 52 -15.36 1.29 3.73
CA PHE A 52 -16.05 0.14 4.33
C PHE A 52 -16.13 -1.05 3.36
N GLU A 53 -16.49 -0.80 2.10
CA GLU A 53 -16.56 -1.83 1.06
C GLU A 53 -15.18 -2.37 0.67
N VAL A 54 -14.12 -1.56 0.83
CA VAL A 54 -12.74 -2.04 0.69
C VAL A 54 -12.37 -2.99 1.84
N LEU A 55 -12.68 -2.62 3.08
CA LEU A 55 -12.40 -3.45 4.27
C LEU A 55 -13.14 -4.79 4.19
N LYS A 56 -14.42 -4.76 3.80
CA LYS A 56 -15.24 -5.96 3.61
C LYS A 56 -14.57 -7.02 2.74
N ARG A 57 -13.94 -6.60 1.64
CA ARG A 57 -13.25 -7.53 0.73
C ARG A 57 -11.83 -7.88 1.19
N ASP A 58 -11.06 -6.89 1.61
CA ASP A 58 -9.61 -7.05 1.78
C ASP A 58 -9.27 -7.71 3.13
N LEU A 59 -10.09 -7.53 4.18
CA LEU A 59 -9.92 -8.21 5.47
C LEU A 59 -10.06 -9.73 5.37
N LEU A 60 -10.82 -10.25 4.40
CA LEU A 60 -10.95 -11.69 4.16
C LEU A 60 -9.71 -12.28 3.47
N LYS A 61 -9.03 -11.47 2.65
CA LYS A 61 -7.91 -11.92 1.81
C LYS A 61 -6.57 -11.91 2.53
N HIS A 62 -6.32 -10.89 3.35
CA HIS A 62 -4.98 -10.62 3.86
C HIS A 62 -4.90 -10.82 5.37
N LYS A 63 -3.90 -11.60 5.83
CA LYS A 63 -3.57 -11.65 7.27
C LYS A 63 -2.93 -10.32 7.66
N ILE A 64 -3.49 -9.62 8.64
CA ILE A 64 -3.06 -8.27 9.01
C ILE A 64 -2.41 -8.31 10.39
N GLU A 65 -1.13 -7.98 10.44
CA GLU A 65 -0.36 -7.92 11.69
C GLU A 65 -0.43 -6.53 12.35
N ASN A 66 -0.30 -5.48 11.54
CA ASN A 66 -0.46 -4.08 11.96
C ASN A 66 -1.70 -3.46 11.30
N LEU A 67 -2.83 -3.51 12.01
CA LEU A 67 -4.11 -2.99 11.50
C LEU A 67 -4.05 -1.49 11.19
N ASN A 68 -3.43 -0.70 12.05
CA ASN A 68 -3.36 0.76 11.87
C ASN A 68 -2.56 1.15 10.62
N GLY A 69 -1.39 0.55 10.44
CA GLY A 69 -0.55 0.80 9.27
C GLY A 69 -1.25 0.35 7.98
N TRP A 70 -1.82 -0.85 8.00
CA TRP A 70 -2.56 -1.38 6.86
C TRP A 70 -3.78 -0.51 6.51
N LEU A 71 -4.56 -0.10 7.51
CA LEU A 71 -5.76 0.72 7.31
C LEU A 71 -5.40 2.10 6.76
N PHE A 72 -4.38 2.76 7.29
CA PHE A 72 -3.87 4.03 6.75
C PHE A 72 -3.53 3.89 5.26
N THR A 73 -2.78 2.85 4.89
CA THR A 73 -2.40 2.60 3.49
C THR A 73 -3.62 2.34 2.62
N VAL A 74 -4.57 1.52 3.07
CA VAL A 74 -5.81 1.23 2.33
C VAL A 74 -6.63 2.50 2.10
N THR A 75 -6.86 3.29 3.14
CA THR A 75 -7.63 4.53 3.05
C THR A 75 -6.95 5.55 2.15
N ARG A 76 -5.65 5.80 2.32
CA ARG A 76 -4.89 6.72 1.46
C ARG A 76 -4.96 6.29 0.00
N ASN A 77 -4.78 5.00 -0.28
CA ASN A 77 -4.79 4.48 -1.64
C ASN A 77 -6.18 4.60 -2.27
N HIS A 78 -7.23 4.42 -1.48
CA HIS A 78 -8.61 4.64 -1.91
C HIS A 78 -8.84 6.10 -2.33
N CYS A 79 -8.39 7.07 -1.52
CA CYS A 79 -8.44 8.49 -1.85
C CYS A 79 -7.71 8.81 -3.16
N TYR A 80 -6.48 8.32 -3.34
CA TYR A 80 -5.76 8.51 -4.61
C TYR A 80 -6.49 7.94 -5.81
N LYS A 81 -7.09 6.75 -5.67
CA LYS A 81 -7.88 6.14 -6.75
C LYS A 81 -9.09 7.00 -7.09
N LYS A 82 -9.84 7.47 -6.09
CA LYS A 82 -11.02 8.32 -6.30
C LYS A 82 -10.64 9.66 -6.92
N LEU A 83 -9.59 10.31 -6.44
CA LEU A 83 -9.08 11.55 -7.01
C LEU A 83 -8.68 11.39 -8.48
N ASN A 84 -8.01 10.28 -8.83
CA ASN A 84 -7.68 9.97 -10.21
C ASN A 84 -8.92 9.72 -11.08
N GLN A 85 -9.96 9.10 -10.54
CA GLN A 85 -11.23 8.91 -11.26
C GLN A 85 -11.91 10.25 -11.53
N LEU A 86 -12.06 11.11 -10.51
CA LEU A 86 -12.67 12.43 -10.63
C LEU A 86 -11.93 13.32 -11.64
N ARG A 87 -10.59 13.26 -11.66
CA ARG A 87 -9.76 13.99 -12.64
C ARG A 87 -10.00 13.51 -14.08
N ARG A 88 -10.16 12.20 -14.28
CA ARG A 88 -10.48 11.63 -15.61
C ARG A 88 -11.88 12.03 -16.08
N GLU A 89 -12.82 12.18 -15.17
CA GLU A 89 -14.19 12.62 -15.46
C GLU A 89 -14.27 14.13 -15.74
N GLY A 90 -13.31 14.92 -15.23
CA GLY A 90 -13.28 16.38 -15.33
C GLY A 90 -12.44 17.00 -16.46
N THR A 91 -11.41 16.36 -17.04
CA THR A 91 -10.56 16.97 -18.09
C THR A 91 -9.83 15.95 -18.99
N VAL A 92 -9.67 16.28 -20.28
CA VAL A 92 -8.82 15.57 -21.25
C VAL A 92 -7.37 15.59 -20.75
N LEU A 93 -6.87 14.41 -20.37
CA LEU A 93 -5.57 14.22 -19.70
C LEU A 93 -4.40 14.83 -20.50
N THR A 94 -3.54 15.58 -19.81
CA THR A 94 -2.19 15.90 -20.30
C THR A 94 -1.23 14.75 -19.98
N ASP A 95 -0.16 14.59 -20.78
CA ASP A 95 0.76 13.44 -20.69
C ASP A 95 1.51 13.34 -19.34
N ASP A 96 1.62 14.45 -18.60
CA ASP A 96 2.23 14.47 -17.26
C ASP A 96 1.34 13.84 -16.18
N GLU A 97 0.01 13.90 -16.35
CA GLU A 97 -0.97 13.35 -15.40
C GLU A 97 -1.16 11.83 -15.55
N LYS A 98 -0.79 11.26 -16.71
CA LYS A 98 -0.73 9.80 -16.90
C LYS A 98 0.29 9.14 -15.97
N SER A 99 1.26 9.89 -15.47
CA SER A 99 2.29 9.37 -14.59
C SER A 99 1.79 9.11 -13.15
N LEU A 100 0.76 9.82 -12.66
CA LEU A 100 0.09 9.50 -11.37
C LEU A 100 -0.81 8.26 -11.43
N ASN A 101 -1.32 7.91 -12.63
CA ASN A 101 -2.29 6.83 -12.84
C ASN A 101 -1.77 5.41 -12.52
N HIS A 102 -0.48 5.24 -12.28
CA HIS A 102 0.13 3.91 -12.09
C HIS A 102 0.19 3.42 -10.64
N PHE A 103 -0.35 4.19 -9.69
CA PHE A 103 -0.46 3.75 -8.29
C PHE A 103 -1.49 2.62 -8.10
N VAL A 104 -2.43 2.46 -9.04
CA VAL A 104 -3.55 1.49 -8.93
C VAL A 104 -3.34 0.24 -9.80
N GLU A 105 -2.57 0.33 -10.89
CA GLU A 105 -2.36 -0.81 -11.80
C GLU A 105 -1.30 -1.80 -11.33
N THR A 106 -0.45 -1.42 -10.36
CA THR A 106 0.65 -2.27 -9.90
C THR A 106 0.20 -3.37 -8.92
N ARG A 107 -1.06 -3.31 -8.40
CA ARG A 107 -1.62 -4.30 -7.46
C ARG A 107 -1.75 -5.73 -8.00
N LYS A 108 -1.71 -5.94 -9.32
CA LYS A 108 -1.75 -7.31 -9.88
C LYS A 108 -0.42 -8.07 -9.75
N GLU A 109 0.71 -7.37 -9.53
CA GLU A 109 2.02 -8.00 -9.28
C GLU A 109 2.47 -7.91 -7.80
N GLU A 110 1.71 -7.23 -6.95
CA GLU A 110 2.06 -6.92 -5.56
C GLU A 110 1.98 -8.11 -4.58
N ASP A 111 1.16 -9.13 -4.85
CA ASP A 111 0.79 -10.14 -3.84
C ASP A 111 1.91 -11.16 -3.49
N LEU A 112 2.83 -11.44 -4.40
CA LEU A 112 3.89 -12.44 -4.18
C LEU A 112 5.16 -11.87 -3.55
N THR A 113 5.55 -10.63 -3.87
CA THR A 113 6.71 -10.00 -3.22
C THR A 113 6.39 -9.64 -1.78
N ASP A 114 5.20 -9.09 -1.54
CA ASP A 114 4.80 -8.63 -0.21
C ASP A 114 4.60 -9.81 0.75
N LYS A 115 4.14 -10.98 0.26
CA LYS A 115 4.16 -12.24 1.03
C LYS A 115 5.56 -12.70 1.40
N LEU A 116 6.50 -12.76 0.46
CA LEU A 116 7.89 -13.19 0.72
C LEU A 116 8.63 -12.24 1.68
N ILE A 117 8.30 -10.95 1.64
CA ILE A 117 8.80 -9.94 2.57
C ILE A 117 8.14 -10.11 3.95
N LEU A 118 6.85 -10.46 4.03
CA LEU A 118 6.14 -10.72 5.29
C LEU A 118 6.48 -12.09 5.94
N GLU A 119 6.85 -13.10 5.16
CA GLU A 119 6.99 -14.50 5.62
C GLU A 119 8.29 -14.81 6.40
N GLY A 120 9.05 -13.78 6.78
CA GLY A 120 9.85 -13.86 8.01
C GLY A 120 11.28 -14.39 7.89
N ASP A 121 12.16 -13.55 7.36
CA ASP A 121 13.54 -13.50 7.86
C ASP A 121 14.04 -12.05 7.73
N LEU A 122 13.78 -11.25 8.77
CA LEU A 122 14.10 -9.81 8.80
C LEU A 122 15.60 -9.57 8.56
N ASP A 123 16.45 -10.47 9.06
CA ASP A 123 17.90 -10.42 8.86
C ASP A 123 18.28 -10.67 7.40
N LEU A 124 17.57 -11.58 6.73
CA LEU A 124 17.76 -11.87 5.31
C LEU A 124 17.29 -10.70 4.45
N LEU A 125 16.14 -10.10 4.78
CA LEU A 125 15.63 -8.93 4.09
C LEU A 125 16.58 -7.73 4.22
N GLU A 126 17.11 -7.47 5.42
CA GLU A 126 18.07 -6.39 5.65
C GLU A 126 19.35 -6.60 4.81
N LYS A 127 19.86 -7.83 4.75
CA LYS A 127 20.99 -8.18 3.88
C LYS A 127 20.65 -8.00 2.40
N ALA A 128 19.44 -8.37 1.97
CA ALA A 128 18.98 -8.24 0.59
C ALA A 128 18.90 -6.76 0.16
N ILE A 129 18.33 -5.91 1.01
CA ILE A 129 18.28 -4.45 0.80
C ILE A 129 19.69 -3.88 0.68
N LYS A 130 20.64 -4.37 1.49
CA LYS A 130 22.06 -3.98 1.40
C LYS A 130 22.76 -4.41 0.10
N GLN A 131 22.17 -5.30 -0.71
CA GLN A 131 22.71 -5.66 -2.03
C GLN A 131 22.13 -4.81 -3.17
N LEU A 132 21.12 -3.97 -2.89
CA LEU A 132 20.56 -3.08 -3.89
C LEU A 132 21.54 -1.96 -4.24
N LYS A 133 21.47 -1.53 -5.51
CA LYS A 133 22.07 -0.27 -5.96
C LYS A 133 21.49 0.90 -5.16
N ASP A 134 22.27 1.95 -4.98
CA ASP A 134 21.91 3.08 -4.10
C ASP A 134 20.53 3.67 -4.41
N ASP A 135 20.22 3.98 -5.66
CA ASP A 135 18.91 4.51 -6.05
C ASP A 135 17.76 3.53 -5.80
N GLN A 136 17.99 2.23 -6.02
CA GLN A 136 16.99 1.19 -5.75
C GLN A 136 16.73 1.08 -4.25
N ARG A 137 17.80 1.08 -3.45
CA ARG A 137 17.71 1.04 -1.99
C ARG A 137 16.97 2.25 -1.45
N MET A 138 17.39 3.45 -1.85
CA MET A 138 16.79 4.71 -1.45
C MET A 138 15.29 4.71 -1.75
N CYS A 139 14.90 4.40 -3.00
CA CYS A 139 13.48 4.39 -3.35
C CYS A 139 12.70 3.28 -2.62
N ILE A 140 13.29 2.11 -2.38
CA ILE A 140 12.66 1.04 -1.58
C ILE A 140 12.45 1.47 -0.13
N GLU A 141 13.44 2.10 0.51
CA GLU A 141 13.34 2.57 1.89
C GLU A 141 12.30 3.69 2.04
N LEU A 142 12.31 4.68 1.13
CA LEU A 142 11.34 5.76 1.15
C LEU A 142 9.91 5.24 0.92
N PHE A 143 9.73 4.31 -0.01
CA PHE A 143 8.43 3.75 -0.33
C PHE A 143 7.90 2.83 0.77
N TYR A 144 8.69 1.85 1.22
CA TYR A 144 8.22 0.82 2.15
C TYR A 144 8.40 1.19 3.62
N LEU A 145 9.50 1.84 3.99
CA LEU A 145 9.78 2.18 5.40
C LEU A 145 9.22 3.54 5.78
N LYS A 146 9.34 4.54 4.89
CA LYS A 146 8.82 5.90 5.12
C LYS A 146 7.41 6.10 4.57
N GLN A 147 6.84 5.10 3.90
CA GLN A 147 5.49 5.13 3.35
C GLN A 147 5.25 6.32 2.40
N GLN A 148 6.28 6.78 1.70
CA GLN A 148 6.14 7.88 0.75
C GLN A 148 5.55 7.39 -0.58
N SER A 149 4.73 8.24 -1.20
CA SER A 149 4.24 8.06 -2.56
C SER A 149 5.36 8.25 -3.59
N TYR A 150 5.19 7.74 -4.81
CA TYR A 150 6.17 7.96 -5.88
C TYR A 150 6.45 9.46 -6.14
N LYS A 151 5.44 10.33 -5.95
CA LYS A 151 5.58 11.78 -6.12
C LYS A 151 6.41 12.41 -5.00
N GLU A 152 6.12 12.07 -3.75
CA GLU A 152 6.96 12.49 -2.61
C GLU A 152 8.40 11.99 -2.76
N ILE A 153 8.60 10.79 -3.31
CA ILE A 153 9.94 10.25 -3.58
C ILE A 153 10.62 11.01 -4.72
N GLU A 154 9.92 11.30 -5.82
CA GLU A 154 10.44 12.13 -6.91
C GLU A 154 10.90 13.50 -6.39
N GLU A 155 10.09 14.14 -5.54
CA GLU A 155 10.42 15.44 -4.93
C GLU A 155 11.65 15.37 -4.01
N VAL A 156 11.79 14.31 -3.21
CA VAL A 156 12.90 14.17 -2.24
C VAL A 156 14.19 13.71 -2.91
N THR A 157 14.10 12.89 -3.96
CA THR A 157 15.27 12.28 -4.62
C THR A 157 15.72 13.03 -5.87
N GLU A 158 14.92 13.98 -6.35
CA GLU A 158 15.11 14.67 -7.64
C GLU A 158 15.18 13.71 -8.85
N LEU A 159 14.68 12.48 -8.68
CA LEU A 159 14.59 11.48 -9.74
C LEU A 159 13.25 11.61 -10.46
N ASP A 160 13.27 11.59 -11.79
CA ASP A 160 12.05 11.53 -12.60
C ASP A 160 11.12 10.39 -12.13
N LEU A 161 9.80 10.62 -12.11
CA LEU A 161 8.82 9.62 -11.66
C LEU A 161 8.98 8.24 -12.35
N LYS A 162 9.40 8.22 -13.62
CA LYS A 162 9.69 6.97 -14.36
C LYS A 162 10.87 6.22 -13.73
N LYS A 163 11.92 6.92 -13.33
CA LYS A 163 13.08 6.33 -12.64
C LYS A 163 12.66 5.83 -11.27
N VAL A 164 11.94 6.63 -10.47
CA VAL A 164 11.44 6.21 -9.15
C VAL A 164 10.68 4.89 -9.23
N LYS A 165 9.71 4.77 -10.16
CA LYS A 165 8.97 3.53 -10.39
C LYS A 165 9.89 2.37 -10.78
N SER A 166 10.81 2.61 -11.72
CA SER A 166 11.76 1.61 -12.17
C SER A 166 12.68 1.14 -11.04
N HIS A 167 13.16 2.04 -10.19
CA HIS A 167 14.00 1.72 -9.05
C HIS A 167 13.25 0.86 -8.02
N ILE A 168 11.99 1.16 -7.75
CA ILE A 168 11.16 0.37 -6.82
C ILE A 168 10.85 -1.01 -7.40
N GLN A 169 10.43 -1.09 -8.66
CA GLN A 169 10.16 -2.39 -9.31
C GLN A 169 11.43 -3.26 -9.38
N ASN A 170 12.55 -2.69 -9.80
CA ASN A 170 13.82 -3.43 -9.87
C ASN A 170 14.34 -3.80 -8.48
N GLY A 171 14.20 -2.92 -7.49
CA GLY A 171 14.55 -3.19 -6.10
C GLY A 171 13.81 -4.40 -5.54
N LYS A 172 12.47 -4.44 -5.72
CA LYS A 172 11.62 -5.59 -5.34
C LYS A 172 12.08 -6.89 -6.00
N ARG A 173 12.30 -6.84 -7.32
CA ARG A 173 12.76 -8.01 -8.09
C ARG A 173 14.11 -8.51 -7.59
N ASN A 174 15.05 -7.61 -7.33
CA ASN A 174 16.41 -7.96 -6.89
C ASN A 174 16.41 -8.52 -5.47
N ILE A 175 15.60 -7.98 -4.56
CA ILE A 175 15.39 -8.55 -3.22
C ILE A 175 14.92 -10.00 -3.34
N ARG A 176 13.90 -10.27 -4.16
CA ARG A 176 13.37 -11.63 -4.37
C ARG A 176 14.46 -12.58 -4.86
N ILE A 177 15.12 -12.23 -5.98
CA ILE A 177 16.16 -13.08 -6.59
C ILE A 177 17.27 -13.39 -5.58
N TRP A 178 17.65 -12.40 -4.77
CA TRP A 178 18.69 -12.59 -3.77
C TRP A 178 18.23 -13.53 -2.66
N MET A 179 17.02 -13.35 -2.11
CA MET A 179 16.49 -14.19 -1.05
C MET A 179 16.25 -15.64 -1.50
N GLU A 180 15.75 -15.85 -2.73
CA GLU A 180 15.57 -17.19 -3.32
C GLU A 180 16.91 -17.93 -3.41
N LYS A 181 17.97 -17.26 -3.89
CA LYS A 181 19.33 -17.84 -3.92
C LYS A 181 19.87 -18.20 -2.54
N GLN A 182 19.58 -17.41 -1.51
CA GLN A 182 20.03 -17.74 -0.16
C GLN A 182 19.29 -18.96 0.39
N LYS A 183 18.00 -19.12 0.12
CA LYS A 183 17.24 -20.32 0.51
C LYS A 183 17.80 -21.58 -0.16
N GLU A 184 18.08 -21.53 -1.46
CA GLU A 184 18.70 -22.64 -2.20
C GLU A 184 20.09 -23.03 -1.64
N ASN A 185 20.85 -22.07 -1.10
CA ASN A 185 22.14 -22.32 -0.47
C ASN A 185 22.04 -22.91 0.94
N ILE A 186 20.92 -22.69 1.64
CA ILE A 186 20.68 -23.22 2.99
C ILE A 186 20.15 -24.66 2.92
N GLU A 187 19.43 -25.01 1.85
CA GLU A 187 18.85 -26.34 1.62
C GLU A 187 19.81 -27.35 0.95
N ARG A 188 21.04 -26.94 0.63
CA ARG A 188 22.13 -27.78 0.10
C ARG A 188 23.17 -28.10 1.17
#